data_AF-V7CWM8-F1
#
_entry.id   AF-V7CWM8-F1
#
_cell.length_a   1.000
_cell.length_b   1.000
_cell.length_c   1.000
_cell.angle_alpha   90.00
_cell.angle_beta   90.00
_cell.angle_gamma   90.00
#
_symmetry.space_group_name_H-M   'P 1'
#
loop_
_entity.id
_entity.type
_entity.pdbx_description
1 polymer ?
#
loop_
_entity_poly.entity_id
_entity_poly.type
_entity_poly.pdbx_seq_one_letter_code
_entity_poly.pdbx_strand_id
1 'polypeptide(L)'
;MASSFYSLTFSSSLLKTLNNSPSSSVPSMIFHHSRHSSFTGQSVNLPRLRLSKLKQKTPKHMPAIMMAKPAIQFIKGTDEQTIPDVRLTTSRDGTNGMAIFNFDQPSVFDSSREVGDITGLYMVDEEGVLQSVDVSAKFVNGKPSGIEAKYVMRTPRDWDRFMRFMERYSDANGLQFIKK
;
A
#
# COMPACT_ATOMS: atom_id res chain seq x y z
N MET A 1 -3.08 -10.48 -35.64
CA MET A 1 -2.67 -9.18 -35.07
C MET A 1 -3.91 -8.53 -34.45
N ALA A 2 -3.71 -7.75 -33.38
CA ALA A 2 -4.70 -7.09 -32.51
C ALA A 2 -5.10 -7.87 -31.25
N SER A 3 -4.39 -7.59 -30.15
CA SER A 3 -4.78 -7.85 -28.77
C SER A 3 -5.24 -6.53 -28.14
N SER A 4 -6.48 -6.49 -27.64
CA SER A 4 -7.06 -5.32 -26.97
C SER A 4 -6.50 -5.17 -25.56
N PHE A 5 -5.93 -4.00 -25.27
CA PHE A 5 -5.54 -3.57 -23.93
C PHE A 5 -6.64 -2.66 -23.38
N TYR A 6 -7.20 -2.99 -22.21
CA TYR A 6 -8.13 -2.11 -21.50
C TYR A 6 -7.34 -1.12 -20.65
N SER A 7 -7.71 0.17 -20.71
CA SER A 7 -7.24 1.23 -19.81
C SER A 7 -8.40 1.80 -19.00
N LEU A 8 -8.20 2.00 -17.70
CA LEU A 8 -9.07 2.84 -16.87
C LEU A 8 -8.23 4.01 -16.36
N THR A 9 -8.67 5.23 -16.67
CA THR A 9 -8.08 6.46 -16.16
C THR A 9 -8.83 6.90 -14.92
N PHE A 10 -8.10 7.15 -13.83
CA PHE A 10 -8.63 7.84 -12.66
C PHE A 10 -7.85 9.15 -12.53
N SER A 11 -8.48 10.28 -12.84
CA SER A 11 -7.95 11.59 -12.50
C SER A 11 -8.81 12.19 -11.40
N SER A 12 -8.20 12.38 -10.24
CA SER A 12 -8.73 13.26 -9.20
C SER A 12 -7.65 14.31 -8.91
N SER A 13 -8.01 15.59 -9.00
CA SER A 13 -7.44 16.67 -8.19
C SER A 13 -8.08 18.03 -8.48
N LEU A 14 -8.69 18.57 -7.43
CA LEU A 14 -8.68 19.95 -6.91
C LEU A 14 -9.17 21.17 -7.72
N LEU A 15 -10.06 21.91 -7.04
CA LEU A 15 -10.36 23.32 -7.19
C LEU A 15 -9.13 24.23 -6.95
N LYS A 16 -9.09 25.39 -7.63
CA LYS A 16 -9.11 26.74 -7.01
C LYS A 16 -9.12 27.90 -8.04
N THR A 17 -9.98 28.88 -7.70
CA THR A 17 -9.86 30.35 -7.86
C THR A 17 -9.85 31.00 -9.24
N LEU A 18 -10.83 31.89 -9.46
CA LEU A 18 -10.82 32.96 -10.45
C LEU A 18 -10.98 34.31 -9.73
N ASN A 19 -10.16 35.30 -10.09
CA ASN A 19 -10.12 36.66 -9.55
C ASN A 19 -10.30 37.70 -10.67
N ASN A 20 -10.70 38.92 -10.26
CA ASN A 20 -10.75 40.22 -10.97
C ASN A 20 -12.04 40.50 -11.76
N SER A 21 -12.70 41.68 -11.67
CA SER A 21 -12.20 43.08 -11.73
C SER A 21 -13.28 44.10 -11.24
N PRO A 22 -13.00 45.43 -11.13
CA PRO A 22 -13.68 46.40 -10.25
C PRO A 22 -14.50 47.52 -10.94
N SER A 23 -15.18 48.33 -10.13
CA SER A 23 -15.59 49.77 -10.28
C SER A 23 -16.92 50.00 -9.53
N SER A 24 -17.35 51.15 -9.01
CA SER A 24 -16.82 52.47 -8.69
C SER A 24 -17.80 53.14 -7.69
N SER A 25 -17.45 54.32 -7.15
CA SER A 25 -18.29 55.37 -6.52
C SER A 25 -18.36 55.49 -4.97
N VAL A 26 -18.09 56.74 -4.54
CA VAL A 26 -17.98 57.40 -3.20
C VAL A 26 -19.31 58.13 -2.88
N PRO A 27 -19.51 58.94 -1.80
CA PRO A 27 -18.86 59.14 -0.48
C PRO A 27 -19.92 59.04 0.68
N SER A 28 -19.71 59.23 1.99
CA SER A 28 -19.23 60.43 2.73
C SER A 28 -19.22 60.15 4.24
N MET A 29 -18.37 60.86 4.99
CA MET A 29 -18.24 60.84 6.45
C MET A 29 -19.42 61.49 7.20
N ILE A 30 -19.68 61.02 8.43
CA ILE A 30 -20.22 61.84 9.53
C ILE A 30 -19.42 61.53 10.80
N PHE A 31 -18.82 62.58 11.37
CA PHE A 31 -18.25 62.63 12.71
C PHE A 31 -19.37 62.86 13.73
N HIS A 32 -19.28 62.30 14.95
CA HIS A 32 -19.70 63.03 16.16
C HIS A 32 -18.94 62.52 17.40
N HIS A 33 -18.44 63.50 18.15
CA HIS A 33 -17.69 63.44 19.39
C HIS A 33 -18.45 62.84 20.60
N SER A 34 -17.72 62.71 21.73
CA SER A 34 -18.20 62.89 23.12
C SER A 34 -18.60 61.58 23.83
N ARG A 35 -18.32 61.27 25.11
CA ARG A 35 -17.68 61.92 26.28
C ARG A 35 -17.45 60.80 27.33
N HIS A 36 -16.52 61.04 28.25
CA HIS A 36 -16.23 60.34 29.52
C HIS A 36 -17.31 59.40 30.10
N SER A 37 -16.89 58.24 30.62
CA SER A 37 -17.41 57.71 31.89
C SER A 37 -16.47 56.66 32.48
N SER A 38 -16.44 56.63 33.81
CA SER A 38 -15.50 55.97 34.71
C SER A 38 -16.19 54.88 35.54
N PHE A 39 -15.40 53.92 36.06
CA PHE A 39 -15.74 52.99 37.16
C PHE A 39 -16.75 51.89 36.77
N THR A 40 -16.65 50.60 37.09
CA THR A 40 -16.16 49.89 38.29
C THR A 40 -15.96 48.40 37.95
N GLY A 41 -14.99 47.73 38.57
CA GLY A 41 -14.79 46.30 38.41
C GLY A 41 -15.81 45.43 39.15
N GLN A 42 -16.27 44.36 38.49
CA GLN A 42 -16.72 43.13 39.14
C GLN A 42 -16.15 41.95 38.36
N SER A 43 -15.30 41.15 39.00
CA SER A 43 -14.85 39.87 38.45
C SER A 43 -15.99 38.86 38.60
N VAL A 44 -16.55 38.41 37.49
CA VAL A 44 -17.55 37.34 37.50
C VAL A 44 -16.82 36.01 37.63
N ASN A 45 -16.98 35.37 38.78
CA ASN A 45 -16.43 34.06 39.10
C ASN A 45 -17.21 33.00 38.32
N LEU A 46 -16.65 32.48 37.23
CA LEU A 46 -17.26 31.37 36.50
C LEU A 46 -16.96 30.05 37.24
N PRO A 47 -17.95 29.17 37.47
CA PRO A 47 -17.71 27.88 38.06
C PRO A 47 -16.82 27.04 37.13
N ARG A 48 -15.65 26.67 37.65
CA ARG A 48 -14.68 25.78 37.01
C ARG A 48 -15.36 24.45 36.67
N LEU A 49 -15.68 24.25 35.40
CA LEU A 49 -16.15 22.96 34.89
C LEU A 49 -15.06 21.93 35.19
N ARG A 50 -15.37 20.99 36.10
CA ARG A 50 -14.52 19.84 36.40
C ARG A 50 -14.52 18.93 35.17
N LEU A 51 -13.42 18.97 34.42
CA LEU A 51 -13.14 18.01 33.37
C LEU A 51 -12.99 16.63 34.03
N SER A 52 -13.96 15.75 33.81
CA SER A 52 -13.90 14.36 34.25
C SER A 52 -12.68 13.69 33.61
N LYS A 53 -11.76 13.17 34.44
CA LYS A 53 -10.63 12.35 34.00
C LYS A 53 -11.19 11.18 33.17
N LEU A 54 -11.00 11.23 31.85
CA LEU A 54 -11.18 10.08 30.98
C LEU A 54 -10.21 9.01 31.44
N LYS A 55 -10.75 7.97 32.06
CA LYS A 55 -10.06 6.72 32.39
C LYS A 55 -9.62 6.10 31.06
N GLN A 56 -8.39 6.42 30.63
CA GLN A 56 -7.75 5.80 29.48
C GLN A 56 -7.67 4.30 29.78
N LYS A 57 -8.57 3.53 29.18
CA LYS A 57 -8.46 2.08 29.13
C LYS A 57 -7.23 1.79 28.29
N THR A 58 -6.24 1.15 28.90
CA THR A 58 -5.10 0.57 28.18
C THR A 58 -5.64 -0.34 27.07
N PRO A 59 -5.13 -0.26 25.84
CA PRO A 59 -5.52 -1.19 24.81
C PRO A 59 -5.07 -2.58 25.27
N LYS A 60 -6.06 -3.45 25.52
CA LYS A 60 -5.80 -4.88 25.68
C LYS A 60 -5.09 -5.34 24.41
N HIS A 61 -4.05 -6.13 24.61
CA HIS A 61 -3.25 -6.79 23.59
C HIS A 61 -4.17 -7.62 22.67
N MET A 62 -4.78 -6.98 21.69
CA MET A 62 -5.18 -7.65 20.47
C MET A 62 -3.86 -7.94 19.76
N PRO A 63 -3.60 -9.15 19.23
CA PRO A 63 -2.51 -9.29 18.30
C PRO A 63 -2.82 -8.27 17.20
N ALA A 64 -2.00 -7.22 17.10
CA ALA A 64 -1.97 -6.42 15.91
C ALA A 64 -1.90 -7.46 14.79
N ILE A 65 -2.88 -7.46 13.90
CA ILE A 65 -2.62 -7.96 12.56
C ILE A 65 -1.40 -7.15 12.16
N MET A 66 -0.23 -7.77 12.27
CA MET A 66 1.04 -7.09 12.12
C MET A 66 0.93 -6.42 10.76
N MET A 67 1.30 -5.14 10.70
CA MET A 67 1.49 -4.42 9.44
C MET A 67 2.63 -5.13 8.72
N ALA A 68 2.31 -6.29 8.13
CA ALA A 68 3.28 -7.22 7.60
C ALA A 68 3.75 -6.60 6.31
N LYS A 69 5.02 -6.17 6.31
CA LYS A 69 5.69 -5.72 5.10
C LYS A 69 5.46 -6.80 4.04
N PRO A 70 4.95 -6.46 2.84
CA PRO A 70 4.68 -7.44 1.82
C PRO A 70 6.00 -8.12 1.44
N ALA A 71 6.02 -9.45 1.53
CA ALA A 71 7.23 -10.25 1.35
C ALA A 71 6.92 -11.51 0.54
N ILE A 72 7.94 -11.98 -0.17
CA ILE A 72 7.93 -13.29 -0.80
C ILE A 72 8.82 -14.22 0.03
N GLN A 73 8.42 -15.46 0.22
CA GLN A 73 9.14 -16.46 0.99
C GLN A 73 9.16 -17.78 0.24
N PHE A 74 10.29 -18.46 0.25
CA PHE A 74 10.41 -19.86 -0.21
C PHE A 74 10.34 -20.87 0.95
N ILE A 75 10.72 -20.39 2.13
CA ILE A 75 10.66 -21.09 3.41
C ILE A 75 9.86 -20.19 4.34
N LYS A 76 8.80 -20.73 4.96
CA LYS A 76 7.90 -19.93 5.81
C LYS A 76 8.69 -19.24 6.93
N GLY A 77 8.47 -17.95 7.07
CA GLY A 77 9.15 -17.10 8.06
C GLY A 77 10.51 -16.56 7.62
N THR A 78 10.96 -16.86 6.39
CA THR A 78 12.21 -16.33 5.83
C THR A 78 11.92 -15.51 4.58
N ASP A 79 12.11 -14.20 4.69
CA ASP A 79 11.88 -13.25 3.61
C ASP A 79 12.98 -13.35 2.56
N GLU A 80 12.56 -13.57 1.32
CA GLU A 80 13.42 -13.57 0.14
C GLU A 80 13.83 -12.12 -0.20
N GLN A 81 15.14 -11.89 -0.30
CA GLN A 81 15.69 -10.56 -0.58
C GLN A 81 15.80 -10.27 -2.07
N THR A 82 15.97 -11.31 -2.90
CA THR A 82 16.09 -11.16 -4.34
C THR A 82 14.74 -10.80 -4.95
N ILE A 83 14.69 -9.69 -5.69
CA ILE A 83 13.49 -9.27 -6.40
C ILE A 83 13.30 -10.11 -7.68
N PRO A 84 12.12 -10.71 -7.91
CA PRO A 84 11.86 -11.47 -9.12
C PRO A 84 11.52 -10.60 -10.32
N ASP A 85 11.82 -11.11 -11.52
CA ASP A 85 11.10 -10.74 -12.73
C ASP A 85 9.75 -11.44 -12.76
N VAL A 86 8.66 -10.67 -12.94
CA VAL A 86 7.29 -11.17 -12.84
C VAL A 86 6.59 -11.01 -14.18
N ARG A 87 6.14 -12.13 -14.74
CA ARG A 87 5.38 -12.16 -15.99
C ARG A 87 3.97 -12.68 -15.76
N LEU A 88 2.99 -11.89 -16.18
CA LEU A 88 1.60 -12.31 -16.23
C LEU A 88 1.27 -12.94 -17.59
N THR A 89 0.54 -14.05 -17.54
CA THR A 89 -0.01 -14.73 -18.70
C THR A 89 -1.48 -15.02 -18.45
N THR A 90 -2.29 -14.99 -19.50
CA THR A 90 -3.71 -15.34 -19.43
C THR A 90 -4.00 -16.37 -20.52
N SER A 91 -4.94 -17.27 -20.24
CA SER A 91 -5.47 -18.17 -21.25
C SER A 91 -6.20 -17.39 -22.36
N ARG A 92 -6.37 -18.00 -23.54
CA ARG A 92 -7.00 -17.33 -24.70
C ARG A 92 -8.45 -16.92 -24.44
N ASP A 93 -9.15 -17.71 -23.64
CA ASP A 93 -10.51 -17.52 -23.17
C ASP A 93 -10.60 -16.55 -21.97
N GLY A 94 -9.48 -16.12 -21.39
CA GLY A 94 -9.43 -15.18 -20.27
C GLY A 94 -9.84 -15.76 -18.91
N THR A 95 -10.24 -17.03 -18.87
CA THR A 95 -10.76 -17.69 -17.67
C THR A 95 -9.68 -17.98 -16.62
N ASN A 96 -8.43 -18.23 -17.06
CA ASN A 96 -7.32 -18.55 -16.17
C ASN A 96 -6.17 -17.58 -16.37
N GLY A 97 -5.69 -17.01 -15.27
CA GLY A 97 -4.46 -16.24 -15.20
C GLY A 97 -3.33 -17.07 -14.61
N MET A 98 -2.09 -16.76 -14.96
CA MET A 98 -0.91 -17.32 -14.32
C MET A 98 0.18 -16.25 -14.22
N ALA A 99 0.71 -16.07 -13.02
CA ALA A 99 1.90 -15.28 -12.76
C ALA A 99 3.12 -16.21 -12.70
N ILE A 100 4.17 -15.86 -13.44
CA ILE A 100 5.45 -16.57 -13.46
C ILE A 100 6.49 -15.65 -12.84
N PHE A 101 7.15 -16.12 -11.80
CA PHE A 101 8.21 -15.43 -11.09
C PHE A 101 9.56 -16.06 -11.45
N ASN A 102 10.54 -15.25 -11.83
CA ASN A 102 11.91 -15.67 -12.07
C ASN A 102 12.85 -14.94 -11.12
N PHE A 103 13.52 -15.70 -10.27
CA PHE A 103 14.55 -15.20 -9.37
C PHE A 103 15.90 -15.61 -9.90
N ASP A 104 16.75 -14.63 -10.21
CA ASP A 104 18.16 -14.86 -10.52
C ASP A 104 18.96 -14.79 -9.22
N GLN A 105 19.70 -15.86 -8.90
CA GLN A 105 20.47 -15.97 -7.66
C GLN A 105 19.65 -15.60 -6.40
N PRO A 106 18.57 -16.35 -6.07
CA PRO A 106 17.78 -16.10 -4.88
C PRO A 106 18.58 -16.35 -3.60
N SER A 107 18.39 -15.48 -2.62
CA SER A 107 19.05 -15.51 -1.31
C SER A 107 18.73 -16.77 -0.49
N VAL A 108 17.62 -17.45 -0.78
CA VAL A 108 17.31 -18.77 -0.18
C VAL A 108 18.41 -19.81 -0.44
N PHE A 109 19.16 -19.71 -1.54
CA PHE A 109 20.24 -20.66 -1.81
C PHE A 109 21.38 -20.55 -0.80
N ASP A 110 21.68 -19.35 -0.31
CA ASP A 110 22.71 -19.13 0.69
C ASP A 110 22.27 -19.62 2.09
N SER A 111 20.98 -19.56 2.36
CA SER A 111 20.39 -19.89 3.67
C SER A 111 19.90 -21.34 3.79
N SER A 112 19.81 -22.07 2.68
CA SER A 112 19.15 -23.39 2.60
C SER A 112 19.72 -24.44 3.57
N ARG A 113 21.01 -24.37 3.93
CA ARG A 113 21.62 -25.31 4.89
C ARG A 113 21.19 -25.09 6.34
N GLU A 114 20.79 -23.88 6.71
CA GLU A 114 20.44 -23.52 8.09
C GLU A 114 18.93 -23.36 8.29
N VAL A 115 18.20 -23.00 7.23
CA VAL A 115 16.80 -22.54 7.31
C VAL A 115 15.80 -23.59 6.80
N GLY A 116 16.25 -24.57 6.01
CA GLY A 116 15.45 -25.70 5.54
C GLY A 116 15.25 -25.75 4.02
N ASP A 117 14.44 -26.72 3.58
CA ASP A 117 14.17 -26.95 2.17
C ASP A 117 13.11 -25.98 1.60
N ILE A 118 13.22 -25.69 0.31
CA ILE A 118 12.22 -24.90 -0.42
C ILE A 118 10.91 -25.71 -0.48
N THR A 119 9.85 -25.20 0.15
CA THR A 119 8.56 -25.91 0.24
C THR A 119 7.49 -25.37 -0.70
N GLY A 120 7.68 -24.17 -1.24
CA GLY A 120 6.72 -23.49 -2.10
C GLY A 120 7.04 -22.00 -2.22
N LEU A 121 6.17 -21.27 -2.90
CA LEU A 121 6.17 -19.82 -2.96
C LEU A 121 5.08 -19.31 -2.02
N TYR A 122 5.42 -18.42 -1.10
CA TYR A 122 4.48 -17.74 -0.21
C TYR A 122 4.59 -16.24 -0.39
N MET A 123 3.49 -15.60 -0.75
CA MET A 123 3.35 -14.15 -0.90
C MET A 123 2.55 -13.65 0.29
N VAL A 124 3.22 -13.02 1.25
CA VAL A 124 2.68 -12.66 2.56
C VAL A 124 2.48 -11.16 2.63
N ASP A 125 1.31 -10.73 3.07
CA ASP A 125 1.00 -9.32 3.33
C ASP A 125 -0.10 -9.21 4.42
N GLU A 126 -0.60 -8.00 4.69
CA GLU A 126 -1.60 -7.75 5.74
C GLU A 126 -2.97 -8.46 5.54
N GLU A 127 -3.31 -8.87 4.30
CA GLU A 127 -4.54 -9.58 3.96
C GLU A 127 -4.36 -11.11 4.06
N GLY A 128 -3.15 -11.59 4.35
CA GLY A 128 -2.83 -13.00 4.50
C GLY A 128 -1.82 -13.50 3.48
N VAL A 129 -1.94 -14.77 3.10
CA VAL A 129 -0.92 -15.47 2.31
C VAL A 129 -1.53 -16.03 1.03
N LEU A 130 -0.94 -15.67 -0.12
CA LEU A 130 -1.11 -16.39 -1.38
C LEU A 130 0.03 -17.41 -1.49
N GLN A 131 -0.28 -18.65 -1.88
CA GLN A 131 0.74 -19.71 -1.93
C GLN A 131 0.68 -20.54 -3.21
N SER A 132 1.83 -21.05 -3.62
CA SER A 132 1.95 -22.05 -4.68
C SER A 132 2.99 -23.12 -4.32
N VAL A 133 2.78 -24.33 -4.81
CA VAL A 133 3.74 -25.43 -4.73
C VAL A 133 4.51 -25.63 -6.03
N ASP A 134 4.12 -24.95 -7.12
CA ASP A 134 4.80 -25.03 -8.41
C ASP A 134 6.06 -24.15 -8.39
N VAL A 135 7.15 -24.73 -7.89
CA VAL A 135 8.46 -24.10 -7.73
C VAL A 135 9.52 -25.04 -8.30
N SER A 136 10.39 -24.51 -9.15
CA SER A 136 11.45 -25.24 -9.83
C SER A 136 12.77 -24.51 -9.72
N ALA A 137 13.83 -25.21 -9.32
CA ALA A 137 15.18 -24.66 -9.32
C ALA A 137 15.83 -24.79 -10.71
N LYS A 138 16.53 -23.73 -11.14
CA LYS A 138 17.36 -23.70 -12.34
C LYS A 138 18.80 -24.02 -11.94
N PHE A 139 19.44 -24.89 -12.71
CA PHE A 139 20.84 -25.28 -12.50
C PHE A 139 21.66 -24.96 -13.75
N VAL A 140 22.84 -24.38 -13.54
CA VAL A 140 23.83 -24.12 -14.59
C VAL A 140 25.14 -24.76 -14.15
N ASN A 141 25.68 -25.68 -14.95
CA ASN A 141 26.91 -26.43 -14.65
C ASN A 141 26.89 -27.12 -13.26
N GLY A 142 25.74 -27.69 -12.88
CA GLY A 142 25.58 -28.40 -11.61
C GLY A 142 25.45 -27.50 -10.37
N LYS A 143 25.44 -26.17 -10.53
CA LYS A 143 25.20 -25.22 -9.43
C LYS A 143 23.80 -24.63 -9.55
N PRO A 144 23.06 -24.46 -8.43
CA PRO A 144 21.79 -23.75 -8.44
C PRO A 144 22.03 -22.29 -8.84
N SER A 145 21.25 -21.80 -9.80
CA SER A 145 21.44 -20.47 -10.39
C SER A 145 20.20 -19.59 -10.26
N GLY A 146 19.00 -20.17 -10.22
CA GLY A 146 17.77 -19.41 -10.07
C GLY A 146 16.59 -20.25 -9.64
N ILE A 147 15.45 -19.60 -9.39
CA ILE A 147 14.18 -20.26 -9.11
C ILE A 147 13.12 -19.71 -10.07
N GLU A 148 12.31 -20.60 -10.63
CA GLU A 148 11.06 -20.26 -11.29
C GLU A 148 9.90 -20.74 -10.43
N ALA A 149 8.94 -19.86 -10.15
CA ALA A 149 7.73 -20.20 -9.43
C ALA A 149 6.49 -19.75 -10.21
N LYS A 150 5.42 -20.54 -10.16
CA LYS A 150 4.18 -20.26 -10.90
C LYS A 150 3.01 -20.17 -9.94
N TYR A 151 2.20 -19.14 -10.09
CA TYR A 151 0.96 -18.94 -9.34
C TYR A 151 -0.23 -18.91 -10.29
N VAL A 152 -1.15 -19.86 -10.16
CA VAL A 152 -2.34 -19.98 -11.02
C VAL A 152 -3.53 -19.31 -10.36
N MET A 153 -4.19 -18.41 -11.10
CA MET A 153 -5.40 -17.69 -10.71
C MET A 153 -6.56 -18.23 -11.53
N ARG A 154 -7.56 -18.81 -10.86
CA ARG A 154 -8.70 -19.48 -11.52
C ARG A 154 -9.97 -18.65 -11.46
N THR A 155 -10.01 -17.66 -10.57
CA THR A 155 -11.17 -16.80 -10.36
C THR A 155 -10.77 -15.33 -10.42
N PRO A 156 -11.72 -14.43 -10.73
CA PRO A 156 -11.48 -12.98 -10.65
C PRO A 156 -11.03 -12.53 -9.26
N ARG A 157 -11.48 -13.20 -8.20
CA ARG A 157 -11.06 -12.90 -6.83
C ARG A 157 -9.58 -13.20 -6.59
N ASP A 158 -9.07 -14.29 -7.15
CA ASP A 158 -7.65 -14.64 -7.07
C ASP A 158 -6.81 -13.56 -7.77
N TRP A 159 -7.31 -13.10 -8.93
CA TRP A 159 -6.68 -12.03 -9.70
C TRP A 159 -6.63 -10.72 -8.93
N ASP A 160 -7.77 -10.26 -8.41
CA ASP A 160 -7.83 -9.02 -7.63
C ASP A 160 -6.93 -9.09 -6.38
N ARG A 161 -6.94 -10.24 -5.70
CA ARG A 161 -6.11 -10.47 -4.51
C ARG A 161 -4.61 -10.47 -4.86
N PHE A 162 -4.23 -11.07 -5.99
CA PHE A 162 -2.87 -11.06 -6.50
C PHE A 162 -2.40 -9.65 -6.87
N MET A 163 -3.24 -8.89 -7.59
CA MET A 163 -2.90 -7.52 -7.99
C MET A 163 -2.68 -6.62 -6.78
N ARG A 164 -3.50 -6.75 -5.72
CA ARG A 164 -3.32 -6.03 -4.44
C ARG A 164 -2.03 -6.39 -3.71
N PHE A 165 -1.60 -7.66 -3.77
CA PHE A 165 -0.29 -8.06 -3.24
C PHE A 165 0.82 -7.41 -4.05
N MET A 166 0.77 -7.53 -5.37
CA MET A 166 1.82 -7.03 -6.26
C MET A 166 1.99 -5.51 -6.17
N GLU A 167 0.91 -4.75 -6.05
CA GLU A 167 0.93 -3.29 -5.82
C GLU A 167 1.68 -2.95 -4.52
N ARG A 168 1.30 -3.57 -3.41
CA ARG A 168 1.98 -3.35 -2.11
C ARG A 168 3.44 -3.81 -2.15
N TYR A 169 3.71 -4.95 -2.76
CA TYR A 169 5.07 -5.49 -2.89
C TYR A 169 5.95 -4.59 -3.75
N SER A 170 5.44 -4.05 -4.86
CA SER A 170 6.19 -3.12 -5.70
C SER A 170 6.48 -1.82 -4.96
N ASP A 171 5.50 -1.27 -4.23
CA ASP A 171 5.66 -0.03 -3.46
C ASP A 171 6.73 -0.19 -2.37
N ALA A 172 6.71 -1.31 -1.64
CA ALA A 172 7.64 -1.60 -0.56
C ALA A 172 9.09 -1.84 -1.04
N ASN A 173 9.27 -2.23 -2.31
CA ASN A 173 10.58 -2.54 -2.91
C ASN A 173 11.01 -1.51 -3.97
N GLY A 174 10.25 -0.42 -4.16
CA GLY A 174 10.57 0.64 -5.12
C GLY A 174 10.54 0.18 -6.59
N LEU A 175 9.74 -0.82 -6.91
CA LEU A 175 9.66 -1.40 -8.25
C LEU A 175 8.65 -0.65 -9.11
N GLN A 176 8.96 -0.50 -10.39
CA GLN A 176 8.03 0.05 -11.38
C GLN A 176 7.70 -1.01 -12.42
N PHE A 177 6.42 -1.12 -12.77
CA PHE A 177 5.97 -2.04 -13.82
C PHE A 177 6.45 -1.56 -15.19
N ILE A 178 7.40 -2.28 -15.79
CA ILE A 178 7.88 -2.00 -17.15
C ILE A 178 7.03 -2.83 -18.13
N LYS A 179 6.19 -2.15 -18.91
CA LYS A 179 5.43 -2.77 -20.00
C LYS A 179 6.36 -3.06 -21.17
N LYS A 180 6.61 -4.34 -21.44
CA LYS A 180 7.35 -4.80 -22.62
C LYS A 180 6.42 -5.19 -23.76
#